data_AF-Q7VJ57-F1
#
_entry.id   AF-Q7VJ57-F1
#
_cell.length_a   1.000
_cell.length_b   1.000
_cell.length_c   1.000
_cell.angle_alpha   90.00
_cell.angle_beta   90.00
_cell.angle_gamma   90.00
#
_symmetry.space_group_name_H-M   'P 1'
#
loop_
_entity.id
_entity.type
_entity.pdbx_description
1 polymer ?
#
loop_
_entity_poly.entity_id
_entity_poly.type
_entity_poly.pdbx_seq_one_letter_code
_entity_poly.pdbx_strand_id
1 'polypeptide(L)'
;MTNKQQIQKLRDNAELAMASYGYFHLIDKKFNHKSKTRKDDFITLHDILDSTYKGYVTSEHTTFINPEKLDGDFTPTQAKRFFERYDLLEHCPNTDSGFSATLFKDTKADSKDSEYILSIRGTEFKLEQIQDLLNDYYIGTNNSDMNRVIEQYFDMLLFYEETLKPLLREKGIARINVIGHSLGGYLAQLFALSYPHSINEVYTYNAPLESMSLA
;
A
#
# COMPACT_ATOMS: atom_id res chain seq x y z
N MET A 1 -24.95 -2.75 11.07
CA MET A 1 -24.55 -1.78 10.02
C MET A 1 -25.67 -1.68 9.01
N THR A 2 -26.02 -0.48 8.55
CA THR A 2 -27.00 -0.27 7.46
C THR A 2 -26.32 -0.44 6.10
N ASN A 3 -27.10 -0.67 5.03
CA ASN A 3 -26.55 -0.75 3.66
C ASN A 3 -25.72 0.49 3.30
N LYS A 4 -26.16 1.68 3.73
CA LYS A 4 -25.44 2.93 3.51
C LYS A 4 -24.06 2.92 4.18
N GLN A 5 -23.98 2.43 5.42
CA GLN A 5 -22.72 2.33 6.15
C GLN A 5 -21.78 1.28 5.51
N GLN A 6 -22.31 0.16 5.03
CA GLN A 6 -21.51 -0.85 4.34
C GLN A 6 -20.92 -0.32 3.03
N ILE A 7 -21.72 0.39 2.23
CA ILE A 7 -21.26 1.02 0.98
C ILE A 7 -20.17 2.07 1.27
N GLN A 8 -20.36 2.90 2.30
CA GLN A 8 -19.35 3.87 2.72
C GLN A 8 -18.06 3.17 3.12
N LYS A 9 -18.14 2.10 3.92
CA LYS A 9 -16.97 1.32 4.34
C LYS A 9 -16.22 0.72 3.16
N LEU A 10 -16.92 0.14 2.17
CA LEU A 10 -16.30 -0.41 0.96
C LEU A 10 -15.61 0.68 0.13
N ARG A 11 -16.24 1.85 -0.01
CA ARG A 11 -15.65 3.00 -0.72
C ARG A 11 -14.40 3.50 -0.01
N ASP A 12 -14.47 3.72 1.29
CA ASP A 12 -13.38 4.29 2.08
C ASP A 12 -12.15 3.36 2.06
N ASN A 13 -12.36 2.05 2.19
CA ASN A 13 -11.29 1.06 2.06
C ASN A 13 -10.72 0.96 0.62
N ALA A 14 -11.53 1.22 -0.42
CA ALA A 14 -11.03 1.30 -1.79
C ALA A 14 -10.15 2.55 -2.01
N GLU A 15 -10.50 3.69 -1.39
CA GLU A 15 -9.65 4.88 -1.39
C GLU A 15 -8.31 4.62 -0.67
N LEU A 16 -8.32 3.91 0.46
CA LEU A 16 -7.08 3.48 1.14
C LEU A 16 -6.21 2.55 0.28
N ALA A 17 -6.83 1.61 -0.42
CA ALA A 17 -6.12 0.75 -1.37
C ALA A 17 -5.48 1.56 -2.50
N MET A 18 -6.17 2.57 -3.02
CA MET A 18 -5.63 3.47 -4.05
C MET A 18 -4.53 4.39 -3.48
N ALA A 19 -4.68 4.89 -2.25
CA ALA A 19 -3.67 5.71 -1.56
C ALA A 19 -2.37 4.94 -1.27
N SER A 20 -2.40 3.61 -1.19
CA SER A 20 -1.20 2.77 -1.01
C SER A 20 -0.18 2.90 -2.14
N TYR A 21 -0.56 3.43 -3.30
CA TYR A 21 0.32 3.71 -4.43
C TYR A 21 1.09 5.04 -4.29
N GLY A 22 0.82 5.83 -3.26
CA GLY A 22 1.53 7.08 -2.97
C GLY A 22 3.01 6.87 -2.60
N TYR A 23 3.89 7.63 -3.24
CA TYR A 23 5.34 7.64 -3.00
C TYR A 23 5.66 8.56 -1.81
N PHE A 24 5.23 8.19 -0.61
CA PHE A 24 5.25 9.08 0.57
C PHE A 24 6.66 9.38 1.11
N HIS A 25 7.67 8.57 0.74
CA HIS A 25 9.08 8.90 1.02
C HIS A 25 9.57 10.15 0.28
N LEU A 26 8.77 10.72 -0.63
CA LEU A 26 9.08 11.97 -1.33
C LEU A 26 8.59 13.23 -0.59
N ILE A 27 7.85 13.08 0.51
CA ILE A 27 7.45 14.23 1.35
C ILE A 27 8.70 15.01 1.79
N ASP A 28 8.59 16.34 1.82
CA ASP A 28 9.66 17.29 2.17
C ASP A 28 10.87 17.28 1.23
N LYS A 29 10.85 16.50 0.14
CA LYS A 29 11.80 16.66 -0.95
C LYS A 29 11.41 17.82 -1.86
N LYS A 30 12.38 18.41 -2.54
CA LYS A 30 12.12 19.48 -3.52
C LYS A 30 11.65 18.93 -4.86
N PHE A 31 10.81 19.69 -5.54
CA PHE A 31 10.56 19.44 -6.95
C PHE A 31 11.84 19.67 -7.77
N ASN A 32 11.93 18.99 -8.92
CA ASN A 32 13.03 19.15 -9.84
C ASN A 32 13.17 20.61 -10.29
N HIS A 33 14.40 21.10 -10.43
CA HIS A 33 14.70 22.45 -10.90
C HIS A 33 14.09 22.79 -12.28
N LYS A 34 13.78 21.77 -13.09
CA LYS A 34 13.09 21.91 -14.39
C LYS A 34 11.57 22.05 -14.27
N SER A 35 11.00 21.92 -13.07
CA SER A 35 9.59 22.19 -12.81
C SER A 35 9.29 23.66 -13.13
N LYS A 36 8.35 23.90 -14.06
CA LYS A 36 8.01 25.26 -14.51
C LYS A 36 7.30 26.08 -13.42
N THR A 37 6.63 25.41 -12.49
CA THR A 37 5.67 26.02 -11.56
C THR A 37 6.06 25.91 -10.10
N ARG A 38 6.84 24.89 -9.69
CA ARG A 38 7.08 24.56 -8.28
C ARG A 38 8.53 24.20 -7.91
N LYS A 39 9.52 24.61 -8.70
CA LYS A 39 10.95 24.22 -8.56
C LYS A 39 11.60 24.48 -7.19
N ASP A 40 11.10 25.45 -6.43
CA ASP A 40 11.65 25.84 -5.11
C ASP A 40 10.77 25.36 -3.95
N ASP A 41 9.63 24.73 -4.26
CA ASP A 41 8.69 24.22 -3.27
C ASP A 41 9.08 22.81 -2.82
N PHE A 42 8.63 22.49 -1.61
CA PHE A 42 8.66 21.13 -1.09
C PHE A 42 7.40 20.36 -1.50
N ILE A 43 7.58 19.07 -1.77
CA ILE A 43 6.51 18.12 -2.03
C ILE A 43 5.76 17.91 -0.72
N THR A 44 4.47 18.20 -0.74
CA THR A 44 3.57 17.99 0.40
C THR A 44 2.90 16.62 0.33
N LEU A 45 2.34 16.18 1.45
CA LEU A 45 1.53 14.95 1.52
C LEU A 45 0.38 14.95 0.49
N HIS A 46 -0.28 16.09 0.28
CA HIS A 46 -1.35 16.22 -0.71
C HIS A 46 -0.84 16.05 -2.14
N ASP A 47 0.36 16.54 -2.45
CA ASP A 47 0.95 16.44 -3.78
C ASP A 47 1.22 14.99 -4.19
N ILE A 48 1.44 14.09 -3.21
CA ILE A 48 1.70 12.66 -3.45
C ILE A 48 0.50 11.96 -4.10
N LEU A 49 -0.72 12.26 -3.65
CA LEU A 49 -1.94 11.61 -4.14
C LEU A 49 -2.68 12.43 -5.21
N ASP A 50 -2.47 13.75 -5.27
CA ASP A 50 -3.16 14.62 -6.22
C ASP A 50 -2.64 14.46 -7.65
N SER A 51 -3.53 14.01 -8.54
CA SER A 51 -3.30 13.81 -9.97
C SER A 51 -2.83 15.05 -10.74
N THR A 52 -3.03 16.25 -10.20
CA THR A 52 -2.48 17.50 -10.77
C THR A 52 -0.96 17.49 -10.80
N TYR A 53 -0.33 16.80 -9.84
CA TYR A 53 1.12 16.69 -9.74
C TYR A 53 1.66 15.36 -10.29
N LYS A 54 0.80 14.51 -10.87
CA LYS A 54 1.23 13.28 -11.53
C LYS A 54 2.28 13.58 -12.62
N GLY A 55 3.39 12.86 -12.58
CA GLY A 55 4.53 13.03 -13.47
C GLY A 55 5.50 14.15 -13.07
N TYR A 56 5.21 14.95 -12.03
CA TYR A 56 6.20 15.84 -11.44
C TYR A 56 7.31 15.01 -10.80
N VAL A 57 8.51 15.55 -10.86
CA VAL A 57 9.76 14.85 -10.55
C VAL A 57 10.38 15.50 -9.32
N THR A 58 10.96 14.71 -8.41
CA THR A 58 11.79 15.24 -7.30
C THR A 58 13.17 15.71 -7.81
N SER A 59 13.86 16.62 -7.13
CA SER A 59 15.28 16.93 -7.42
C SER A 59 16.26 15.99 -6.73
N GLU A 60 15.81 15.28 -5.70
CA GLU A 60 16.65 14.45 -4.83
C GLU A 60 16.42 12.97 -5.13
N HIS A 61 17.33 12.40 -5.90
CA HIS A 61 17.27 11.03 -6.39
C HIS A 61 18.10 10.10 -5.51
N THR A 62 17.56 8.94 -5.18
CA THR A 62 18.29 7.85 -4.51
C THR A 62 19.29 7.16 -5.44
N THR A 63 19.14 7.31 -6.76
CA THR A 63 20.09 6.84 -7.78
C THR A 63 20.34 7.90 -8.85
N PHE A 64 21.57 7.98 -9.37
CA PHE A 64 22.02 8.98 -10.37
C PHE A 64 21.26 8.94 -11.72
N ILE A 65 20.37 7.97 -11.93
CA ILE A 65 19.94 7.57 -13.28
C ILE A 65 18.43 7.72 -13.49
N ASN A 66 17.58 7.66 -12.44
CA ASN A 66 16.13 7.71 -12.62
C ASN A 66 15.41 8.63 -11.62
N PRO A 67 14.91 9.79 -12.09
CA PRO A 67 14.03 10.61 -11.29
C PRO A 67 12.74 9.89 -10.86
N GLU A 68 12.52 9.78 -9.56
CA GLU A 68 11.23 9.34 -9.03
C GLU A 68 10.15 10.39 -9.36
N LYS A 69 8.98 9.90 -9.79
CA LYS A 69 7.85 10.71 -10.20
C LYS A 69 6.70 10.51 -9.23
N LEU A 70 5.96 11.58 -8.99
CA LEU A 70 4.67 11.52 -8.33
C LEU A 70 3.68 10.79 -9.25
N ASP A 71 2.87 9.91 -8.68
CA ASP A 71 1.94 9.05 -9.42
C ASP A 71 0.53 9.02 -8.82
N GLY A 72 0.16 10.09 -8.13
CA GLY A 72 -1.16 10.23 -7.52
C GLY A 72 -2.31 10.21 -8.54
N ASP A 73 -3.39 9.52 -8.21
CA ASP A 73 -4.59 9.41 -9.06
C ASP A 73 -5.83 10.06 -8.43
N PHE A 74 -5.70 10.68 -7.25
CA PHE A 74 -6.81 11.37 -6.62
C PHE A 74 -7.07 12.71 -7.30
N THR A 75 -8.33 13.13 -7.33
CA THR A 75 -8.62 14.55 -7.62
C THR A 75 -8.09 15.43 -6.47
N PRO A 76 -7.78 16.72 -6.70
CA PRO A 76 -7.30 17.61 -5.63
C PRO A 76 -8.19 17.63 -4.39
N THR A 77 -9.51 17.64 -4.60
CA THR A 77 -10.49 17.63 -3.50
C THR A 77 -10.50 16.31 -2.75
N GLN A 78 -10.30 15.19 -3.46
CA GLN A 78 -10.23 13.87 -2.85
C GLN A 78 -8.95 13.72 -2.02
N ALA A 79 -7.78 14.14 -2.54
CA ALA A 79 -6.52 14.17 -1.79
C ALA A 79 -6.64 15.01 -0.51
N LYS A 80 -7.26 16.18 -0.60
CA LYS A 80 -7.52 17.01 0.58
C LYS A 80 -8.40 16.30 1.61
N ARG A 81 -9.55 15.79 1.20
CA ARG A 81 -10.50 15.11 2.09
C ARG A 81 -9.95 13.83 2.71
N PHE A 82 -9.11 13.11 1.97
CA PHE A 82 -8.45 11.91 2.45
C PHE A 82 -7.57 12.23 3.65
N PHE A 83 -6.68 13.23 3.53
CA PHE A 83 -5.80 13.64 4.63
C PHE A 83 -6.47 14.49 5.72
N GLU A 84 -7.71 14.95 5.51
CA GLU A 84 -8.57 15.46 6.61
C GLU A 84 -9.11 14.34 7.52
N ARG A 85 -8.93 13.08 7.13
CA ARG A 85 -9.38 11.90 7.89
C ARG A 85 -8.25 10.95 8.26
N TYR A 86 -7.33 10.69 7.33
CA TYR A 86 -6.29 9.69 7.51
C TYR A 86 -4.93 10.34 7.75
N ASP A 87 -4.35 10.09 8.92
CA ASP A 87 -2.96 10.45 9.19
C ASP A 87 -2.05 9.36 8.63
N LEU A 88 -0.96 9.75 7.96
CA LEU A 88 0.10 8.83 7.56
C LEU A 88 1.03 8.62 8.76
N LEU A 89 1.22 7.38 9.18
CA LEU A 89 2.06 7.04 10.32
C LEU A 89 3.42 6.48 9.93
N GLU A 90 3.43 5.55 8.99
CA GLU A 90 4.64 4.86 8.55
C GLU A 90 4.50 4.40 7.11
N HIS A 91 5.59 4.48 6.34
CA HIS A 91 5.59 4.12 4.93
C HIS A 91 6.84 3.31 4.57
N CYS A 92 6.62 2.10 4.09
CA CYS A 92 7.65 1.31 3.42
C CYS A 92 7.63 1.68 1.92
N PRO A 93 8.65 2.37 1.40
CA PRO A 93 8.79 2.61 -0.03
C PRO A 93 9.04 1.28 -0.76
N ASN A 94 8.96 1.30 -2.09
CA ASN A 94 9.22 0.10 -2.90
C ASN A 94 10.59 -0.52 -2.54
N THR A 95 10.56 -1.74 -2.03
CA THR A 95 11.76 -2.56 -1.84
C THR A 95 12.27 -3.09 -3.18
N ASP A 96 13.42 -3.76 -3.18
CA ASP A 96 13.98 -4.38 -4.39
C ASP A 96 13.04 -5.45 -4.98
N SER A 97 12.24 -6.12 -4.14
CA SER A 97 11.22 -7.08 -4.60
C SER A 97 9.96 -6.39 -5.15
N GLY A 98 9.78 -5.10 -4.87
CA GLY A 98 8.61 -4.30 -5.23
C GLY A 98 7.53 -4.25 -4.15
N PHE A 99 7.81 -4.69 -2.92
CA PHE A 99 6.88 -4.54 -1.80
C PHE A 99 6.80 -3.06 -1.39
N SER A 100 5.59 -2.60 -1.10
CA SER A 100 5.34 -1.26 -0.57
C SER A 100 4.05 -1.28 0.23
N ALA A 101 4.06 -0.65 1.40
CA ALA A 101 2.90 -0.58 2.26
C ALA A 101 2.92 0.68 3.11
N THR A 102 1.73 1.16 3.48
CA THR A 102 1.58 2.36 4.31
C THR A 102 0.62 2.08 5.46
N LEU A 103 1.04 2.45 6.68
CA LEU A 103 0.19 2.45 7.86
C LEU A 103 -0.49 3.81 7.99
N PHE A 104 -1.81 3.80 7.91
CA PHE A 104 -2.65 4.97 8.15
C PHE A 104 -3.36 4.89 9.51
N LYS A 105 -3.72 6.06 10.02
CA LYS A 105 -4.59 6.22 11.18
C LYS A 105 -5.90 6.90 10.76
N ASP A 106 -7.05 6.26 10.98
CA ASP A 106 -8.35 6.89 10.78
C ASP A 106 -8.75 7.72 12.00
N THR A 107 -8.67 9.05 11.88
CA THR A 107 -9.06 10.01 12.94
C THR A 107 -10.55 10.01 13.28
N LYS A 108 -11.36 9.31 12.47
CA LYS A 108 -12.82 9.17 12.63
C LYS A 108 -13.25 7.73 12.88
N ALA A 109 -12.32 6.83 13.22
CA ALA A 109 -12.64 5.47 13.58
C ALA A 109 -13.59 5.40 14.78
N ASP A 110 -14.47 4.42 14.74
CA ASP A 110 -15.46 4.13 15.79
C ASP A 110 -14.91 3.21 16.90
N SER A 111 -13.71 2.64 16.70
CA SER A 111 -13.04 1.77 17.67
C SER A 111 -11.52 1.85 17.53
N LYS A 112 -10.81 1.45 18.59
CA LYS A 112 -9.35 1.36 18.59
C LYS A 112 -8.80 0.33 17.58
N ASP A 113 -9.59 -0.72 17.30
CA ASP A 113 -9.20 -1.80 16.37
C ASP A 113 -9.43 -1.42 14.89
N SER A 114 -10.30 -0.43 14.62
CA SER A 114 -10.52 0.15 13.28
C SER A 114 -9.68 1.41 13.00
N GLU A 115 -8.98 1.91 14.03
CA GLU A 115 -8.19 3.15 13.98
C GLU A 115 -6.92 3.01 13.14
N TYR A 116 -6.32 1.82 13.05
CA TYR A 116 -5.05 1.59 12.36
C TYR A 116 -5.24 0.67 11.16
N ILE A 117 -4.73 1.11 10.01
CA ILE A 117 -5.00 0.49 8.72
C ILE A 117 -3.69 0.31 7.96
N LEU A 118 -3.28 -0.94 7.75
CA LEU A 118 -2.17 -1.28 6.87
C LEU A 118 -2.69 -1.43 5.43
N SER A 119 -2.25 -0.56 4.54
CA SER A 119 -2.60 -0.60 3.11
C SER A 119 -1.41 -1.06 2.28
N ILE A 120 -1.55 -2.19 1.60
CA ILE A 120 -0.49 -2.85 0.82
C ILE A 120 -0.72 -2.58 -0.67
N ARG A 121 0.31 -2.03 -1.31
CA ARG A 121 0.32 -1.70 -2.73
C ARG A 121 0.36 -2.97 -3.58
N GLY A 122 -0.33 -2.96 -4.72
CA GLY A 122 -0.13 -3.96 -5.75
C GLY A 122 1.04 -3.63 -6.68
N THR A 123 1.77 -4.65 -7.08
CA THR A 123 2.72 -4.58 -8.21
C THR A 123 2.09 -5.18 -9.46
N GLU A 124 2.49 -4.69 -10.63
CA GLU A 124 2.00 -5.25 -11.90
C GLU A 124 2.51 -6.68 -12.07
N PHE A 125 1.57 -7.62 -12.17
CA PHE A 125 1.79 -9.00 -12.60
C PHE A 125 0.72 -9.35 -13.63
N LYS A 126 1.08 -10.18 -14.62
CA LYS A 126 0.08 -10.76 -15.53
C LYS A 126 -0.63 -11.90 -14.82
N LEU A 127 -1.93 -12.07 -15.09
CA LEU A 127 -2.72 -13.15 -14.51
C LEU A 127 -2.13 -14.54 -14.81
N GLU A 128 -1.52 -14.69 -15.98
CA GLU A 128 -0.77 -15.88 -16.42
C GLU A 128 0.43 -16.17 -15.51
N GLN A 129 1.20 -15.13 -15.13
CA GLN A 129 2.31 -15.27 -14.19
C GLN A 129 1.80 -15.77 -12.83
N ILE A 130 0.63 -15.31 -12.40
CA ILE A 130 0.04 -15.73 -11.12
C ILE A 130 -0.43 -17.18 -11.17
N GLN A 131 -0.94 -17.65 -12.31
CA GLN A 131 -1.27 -19.08 -12.50
C GLN A 131 0.00 -19.94 -12.50
N ASP A 132 1.08 -19.48 -13.13
CA ASP A 132 2.38 -20.17 -13.09
C ASP A 132 2.94 -20.23 -11.66
N LEU A 133 2.85 -19.14 -10.89
CA LEU A 133 3.22 -19.11 -9.45
C LEU A 133 2.50 -20.21 -8.64
N LEU A 134 1.18 -20.36 -8.88
CA LEU A 134 0.34 -21.31 -8.16
C LEU A 134 0.63 -22.76 -8.59
N ASN A 135 0.87 -23.00 -9.87
CA ASN A 135 1.19 -24.32 -10.40
C ASN A 135 2.60 -24.78 -10.00
N ASP A 136 3.57 -23.85 -9.97
CA ASP A 136 4.98 -24.16 -9.64
C ASP A 136 5.24 -24.31 -8.14
N TYR A 137 4.45 -23.66 -7.27
CA TYR A 137 4.48 -23.93 -5.83
C TYR A 137 4.26 -25.41 -5.50
N TYR A 138 3.47 -26.12 -6.33
CA TYR A 138 3.24 -27.55 -6.21
C TYR A 138 4.29 -28.44 -6.91
N ILE A 139 5.15 -27.89 -7.79
CA ILE A 139 6.05 -28.68 -8.66
C ILE A 139 7.56 -28.36 -8.46
N GLY A 140 7.93 -27.36 -7.66
CA GLY A 140 9.32 -27.19 -7.21
C GLY A 140 10.29 -26.76 -8.32
N THR A 141 9.83 -25.93 -9.25
CA THR A 141 10.61 -25.37 -10.37
C THR A 141 11.13 -23.96 -10.04
N ASN A 142 12.40 -23.71 -10.36
CA ASN A 142 13.07 -22.42 -10.13
C ASN A 142 12.66 -21.39 -11.19
N ASN A 143 11.53 -20.70 -10.99
CA ASN A 143 11.13 -19.56 -11.82
C ASN A 143 11.42 -18.22 -11.11
N SER A 144 12.03 -17.27 -11.83
CA SER A 144 12.46 -15.96 -11.28
C SER A 144 11.30 -15.11 -10.74
N ASP A 145 10.08 -15.34 -11.22
CA ASP A 145 8.88 -14.62 -10.77
C ASP A 145 8.35 -15.14 -9.41
N MET A 146 8.56 -16.43 -9.07
CA MET A 146 8.27 -16.99 -7.73
C MET A 146 9.11 -16.29 -6.67
N ASN A 147 10.39 -16.07 -6.96
CA ASN A 147 11.27 -15.38 -6.03
C ASN A 147 10.70 -14.02 -5.66
N ARG A 148 10.16 -13.27 -6.63
CA ARG A 148 9.69 -11.90 -6.36
C ARG A 148 8.45 -11.83 -5.47
N VAL A 149 7.46 -12.72 -5.61
CA VAL A 149 6.29 -12.73 -4.71
C VAL A 149 6.67 -13.23 -3.31
N ILE A 150 7.52 -14.26 -3.25
CA ILE A 150 8.04 -14.78 -1.98
C ILE A 150 8.88 -13.72 -1.27
N GLU A 151 9.72 -12.99 -1.99
CA GLU A 151 10.51 -11.86 -1.49
C GLU A 151 9.59 -10.72 -1.00
N GLN A 152 8.55 -10.34 -1.77
CA GLN A 152 7.58 -9.33 -1.29
C GLN A 152 6.85 -9.79 -0.02
N TYR A 153 6.55 -11.08 0.10
CA TYR A 153 5.99 -11.64 1.32
C TYR A 153 6.98 -11.55 2.49
N PHE A 154 8.26 -11.87 2.29
CA PHE A 154 9.28 -11.71 3.33
C PHE A 154 9.52 -10.25 3.71
N ASP A 155 9.56 -9.34 2.74
CA ASP A 155 9.66 -7.89 2.99
C ASP A 155 8.47 -7.38 3.81
N MET A 156 7.27 -7.89 3.54
CA MET A 156 6.08 -7.60 4.34
C MET A 156 6.23 -8.08 5.79
N LEU A 157 6.73 -9.31 6.00
CA LEU A 157 6.97 -9.83 7.35
C LEU A 157 8.03 -9.00 8.09
N LEU A 158 9.12 -8.64 7.42
CA LEU A 158 10.18 -7.80 7.98
C LEU A 158 9.66 -6.42 8.36
N PHE A 159 8.94 -5.75 7.46
CA PHE A 159 8.34 -4.45 7.73
C PHE A 159 7.38 -4.51 8.94
N TYR A 160 6.58 -5.57 9.04
CA TYR A 160 5.69 -5.74 10.18
C TYR A 160 6.46 -6.01 11.49
N GLU A 161 7.35 -6.99 11.51
CA GLU A 161 8.05 -7.41 12.73
C GLU A 161 9.00 -6.34 13.27
N GLU A 162 9.72 -5.66 12.39
CA GLU A 162 10.78 -4.71 12.78
C GLU A 162 10.25 -3.29 12.95
N THR A 163 9.21 -2.90 12.21
CA THR A 163 8.71 -1.51 12.20
C THR A 163 7.32 -1.38 12.83
N LEU A 164 6.32 -2.06 12.25
CA LEU A 164 4.92 -1.81 12.64
C LEU A 164 4.60 -2.39 14.02
N LYS A 165 5.05 -3.60 14.33
CA LYS A 165 4.71 -4.30 15.57
C LYS A 165 5.25 -3.59 16.82
N PRO A 166 6.50 -3.06 16.86
CA PRO A 166 6.95 -2.19 17.95
C PRO A 166 6.10 -0.92 18.08
N LEU A 167 5.82 -0.23 16.97
CA LEU A 167 5.03 1.00 16.95
C LEU A 167 3.59 0.77 17.46
N LEU A 168 2.95 -0.31 17.02
CA LEU A 168 1.60 -0.69 17.45
C LEU A 168 1.57 -1.06 18.94
N ARG A 169 2.60 -1.78 19.42
CA ARG A 169 2.74 -2.12 20.85
C ARG A 169 2.88 -0.88 21.73
N GLU A 170 3.71 0.09 21.33
CA GLU A 170 3.86 1.36 22.04
C GLU A 170 2.52 2.11 22.17
N LYS A 171 1.70 2.06 21.11
CA LYS A 171 0.36 2.68 21.08
C LYS A 171 -0.73 1.80 21.75
N GLY A 172 -0.36 0.61 22.24
CA GLY A 172 -1.27 -0.35 22.85
C GLY A 172 -2.35 -0.87 21.89
N ILE A 173 -2.00 -1.02 20.61
CA ILE A 173 -2.87 -1.52 19.54
C ILE A 173 -2.63 -3.01 19.37
N ALA A 174 -3.70 -3.79 19.49
CA ALA A 174 -3.64 -5.25 19.36
C ALA A 174 -4.02 -5.73 17.95
N ARG A 175 -4.92 -5.00 17.27
CA ARG A 175 -5.48 -5.39 15.98
C ARG A 175 -5.53 -4.22 15.02
N ILE A 176 -5.38 -4.52 13.74
CA ILE A 176 -5.42 -3.55 12.65
C ILE A 176 -6.31 -4.04 11.52
N ASN A 177 -6.80 -3.10 10.71
CA ASN A 177 -7.38 -3.41 9.41
C ASN A 177 -6.26 -3.59 8.38
N VAL A 178 -6.42 -4.53 7.47
CA VAL A 178 -5.46 -4.78 6.40
C VAL A 178 -6.15 -4.70 5.06
N ILE A 179 -5.60 -3.89 4.17
CA ILE A 179 -6.19 -3.56 2.88
C ILE A 179 -5.16 -3.84 1.79
N GLY A 180 -5.60 -4.37 0.66
CA GLY A 180 -4.70 -4.51 -0.49
C GLY A 180 -5.41 -4.57 -1.83
N HIS A 181 -4.73 -4.10 -2.87
CA HIS A 181 -5.18 -4.17 -4.26
C HIS A 181 -4.24 -5.05 -5.10
N SER A 182 -4.78 -5.81 -6.05
CA SER A 182 -4.00 -6.70 -6.93
C SER A 182 -3.12 -7.65 -6.11
N LEU A 183 -1.81 -7.76 -6.38
CA LEU A 183 -0.90 -8.58 -5.55
C LEU A 183 -0.90 -8.14 -4.07
N GLY A 184 -1.08 -6.84 -3.79
CA GLY A 184 -1.20 -6.35 -2.41
C GLY A 184 -2.40 -6.94 -1.68
N GLY A 185 -3.48 -7.26 -2.40
CA GLY A 185 -4.63 -7.96 -1.84
C GLY A 185 -4.33 -9.43 -1.50
N TYR A 186 -3.50 -10.10 -2.30
CA TYR A 186 -2.99 -11.44 -1.98
C TYR A 186 -2.08 -11.41 -0.75
N LEU A 187 -1.15 -10.45 -0.68
CA LEU A 187 -0.30 -10.24 0.48
C LEU A 187 -1.12 -9.91 1.75
N ALA A 188 -2.21 -9.15 1.64
CA ALA A 188 -3.11 -8.89 2.76
C ALA A 188 -3.77 -10.18 3.32
N GLN A 189 -4.09 -11.14 2.45
CA GLN A 189 -4.60 -12.45 2.87
C GLN A 189 -3.51 -13.28 3.55
N LEU A 190 -2.31 -13.33 2.99
CA LEU A 190 -1.16 -14.00 3.60
C LEU A 190 -0.82 -13.39 4.97
N PHE A 191 -0.84 -12.07 5.08
CA PHE A 191 -0.63 -11.37 6.35
C PHE A 191 -1.65 -11.80 7.41
N ALA A 192 -2.93 -11.93 7.03
CA ALA A 192 -3.97 -12.37 7.94
C ALA A 192 -3.80 -13.83 8.39
N LEU A 193 -3.26 -14.70 7.53
CA LEU A 193 -2.92 -16.08 7.87
C LEU A 193 -1.71 -16.17 8.79
N SER A 194 -0.71 -15.31 8.58
CA SER A 194 0.52 -15.28 9.38
C SER A 194 0.32 -14.63 10.75
N TYR A 195 -0.59 -13.65 10.86
CA TYR A 195 -0.85 -12.89 12.08
C TYR A 195 -2.34 -12.82 12.47
N PRO A 196 -3.05 -13.96 12.61
CA PRO A 196 -4.52 -13.97 12.77
C PRO A 196 -5.00 -13.23 14.02
N HIS A 197 -4.18 -13.18 15.08
CA HIS A 197 -4.51 -12.47 16.32
C HIS A 197 -4.34 -10.95 16.22
N SER A 198 -3.66 -10.45 15.18
CA SER A 198 -3.41 -9.03 14.93
C SER A 198 -4.39 -8.42 13.92
N ILE A 199 -5.38 -9.18 13.45
CA ILE A 199 -6.36 -8.73 12.45
C ILE A 199 -7.67 -8.32 13.11
N ASN A 200 -8.18 -7.17 12.68
CA ASN A 200 -9.57 -6.78 12.88
C ASN A 200 -10.41 -7.15 11.65
N GLU A 201 -10.09 -6.57 10.48
CA GLU A 201 -10.76 -6.83 9.21
C GLU A 201 -9.78 -6.84 8.04
N VAL A 202 -10.13 -7.55 6.96
CA VAL A 202 -9.34 -7.62 5.73
C VAL A 202 -10.20 -7.20 4.54
N TYR A 203 -9.69 -6.27 3.73
CA TYR A 203 -10.32 -5.81 2.50
C TYR A 203 -9.39 -6.02 1.31
N THR A 204 -9.82 -6.83 0.34
CA THR A 204 -9.04 -7.07 -0.87
C THR A 204 -9.81 -6.62 -2.10
N TYR A 205 -9.09 -5.97 -3.01
CA TYR A 205 -9.65 -5.44 -4.26
C TYR A 205 -8.87 -6.04 -5.44
N ASN A 206 -9.57 -6.73 -6.32
CA ASN A 206 -8.99 -7.37 -7.50
C ASN A 206 -7.79 -8.27 -7.16
N ALA A 207 -7.82 -8.90 -5.98
CA ALA A 207 -6.79 -9.86 -5.58
C ALA A 207 -6.88 -11.12 -6.45
N PRO A 208 -5.76 -11.68 -6.90
CA PRO A 208 -5.79 -12.97 -7.56
C PRO A 208 -6.30 -14.04 -6.61
N LEU A 209 -7.10 -14.97 -7.15
CA LEU A 209 -7.56 -16.14 -6.41
C LEU A 209 -6.52 -17.25 -6.57
N GLU A 210 -6.28 -17.99 -5.49
CA GLU A 210 -5.74 -19.35 -5.59
C GLU A 210 -6.70 -20.12 -6.50
N SER A 211 -6.23 -20.52 -7.69
CA SER A 211 -7.04 -21.25 -8.64
C SER A 211 -7.52 -22.54 -7.99
N MET A 212 -8.77 -22.57 -7.56
CA MET A 212 -9.49 -23.83 -7.49
C MET A 212 -9.42 -24.42 -8.90
N SER A 213 -8.59 -25.44 -9.06
CA SER A 213 -8.78 -26.43 -10.11
C SER A 213 -10.25 -26.87 -10.00
N LEU A 214 -11.07 -26.38 -10.92
CA LEU A 214 -12.39 -26.97 -11.17
C LEU A 214 -12.08 -28.29 -11.86
N ALA A 215 -11.87 -29.32 -11.04
CA ALA A 215 -11.95 -30.71 -11.47
C ALA A 215 -13.38 -31.06 -11.86
#